data_AF-A0A3N8HYC1-F1
#
_entry.id   AF-A0A3N8HYC1-F1
#
_cell.length_a   1.000
_cell.length_b   1.000
_cell.length_c   1.000
_cell.angle_alpha   90.00
_cell.angle_beta   90.00
_cell.angle_gamma   90.00
#
_symmetry.space_group_name_H-M   'P 1'
#
loop_
_entity.id
_entity.type
_entity.pdbx_description
1 polymer ?
#
loop_
_entity_poly.entity_id
_entity_poly.type
_entity_poly.pdbx_seq_one_letter_code
_entity_poly.pdbx_strand_id
1 'polypeptide(L)'
;MHHTLSLSLSAVYDLGFALFHLTFWRWFRWPESLEKSGRLNQGITQTLNVMLSYVFVVYAVSLVSAAVQIQRPLALAGSGFWLLRAVVQPVLFARTRLSWIMVAVFALGAGLHAALYWF
;
A
#
# COMPACT_ATOMS: atom_id res chain seq x y z
N MET A 1 -17.51 6.67 25.24
CA MET A 1 -16.86 5.35 25.34
C MET A 1 -17.22 4.42 24.18
N HIS A 2 -18.51 4.28 23.80
CA HIS A 2 -18.93 3.42 22.68
C HIS A 2 -18.26 3.76 21.32
N HIS A 3 -18.09 5.04 20.98
CA HIS A 3 -17.45 5.45 19.73
C HIS A 3 -15.96 5.03 19.66
N THR A 4 -15.20 5.23 20.74
CA THR A 4 -13.78 4.87 20.78
C THR A 4 -13.56 3.36 20.71
N LEU A 5 -14.44 2.58 21.36
CA LEU A 5 -14.42 1.13 21.26
C LEU A 5 -14.73 0.67 19.82
N SER A 6 -15.73 1.27 19.18
CA SER A 6 -16.06 0.97 17.77
C SER A 6 -14.90 1.28 16.83
N LEU A 7 -14.25 2.44 16.98
CA LEU A 7 -13.09 2.82 16.17
C LEU A 7 -11.93 1.83 16.35
N SER A 8 -11.67 1.42 17.59
CA SER A 8 -10.59 0.48 17.91
C SER A 8 -10.85 -0.90 17.32
N LEU A 9 -12.09 -1.39 17.41
CA LEU A 9 -12.49 -2.69 16.84
C LEU A 9 -12.37 -2.67 15.31
N SER A 10 -12.83 -1.61 14.65
CA SER A 10 -12.67 -1.43 13.20
C SER A 10 -11.19 -1.39 12.81
N ALA A 11 -10.35 -0.63 13.51
CA ALA A 11 -8.92 -0.57 13.22
C ALA A 11 -8.23 -1.94 13.37
N VAL A 12 -8.57 -2.71 14.41
CA VAL A 12 -8.05 -4.08 14.59
C VAL A 12 -8.52 -5.00 13.47
N TYR A 13 -9.77 -4.88 13.03
CA TYR A 13 -10.31 -5.64 11.91
C TYR A 13 -9.52 -5.37 10.62
N ASP A 14 -9.29 -4.11 10.28
CA ASP A 14 -8.52 -3.71 9.09
C ASP A 14 -7.06 -4.16 9.17
N LEU A 15 -6.41 -4.05 10.33
CA LEU A 15 -5.06 -4.60 10.53
C LEU A 15 -5.03 -6.12 10.38
N GLY A 16 -6.07 -6.82 10.86
CA GLY A 16 -6.23 -8.26 10.64
C GLY A 16 -6.27 -8.60 9.16
N PHE A 17 -6.99 -7.82 8.35
CA PHE A 17 -7.02 -7.98 6.89
C PHE A 17 -5.69 -7.64 6.23
N ALA A 18 -4.98 -6.59 6.67
CA ALA A 18 -3.64 -6.29 6.17
C ALA A 18 -2.70 -7.49 6.39
N LEU A 19 -2.67 -8.04 7.61
CA LEU A 19 -1.86 -9.21 7.94
C LEU A 19 -2.28 -10.45 7.14
N PHE A 20 -3.60 -10.68 6.98
CA PHE A 20 -4.12 -11.76 6.15
C PHE A 20 -3.63 -11.67 4.70
N HIS A 21 -3.62 -10.49 4.09
CA HIS A 21 -3.11 -10.32 2.72
C HIS A 21 -1.60 -10.59 2.64
N LEU A 22 -0.83 -10.28 3.69
CA LEU A 22 0.59 -10.63 3.75
C LEU A 22 0.84 -12.14 3.88
N THR A 23 -0.10 -12.92 4.42
CA THR A 23 0.08 -14.39 4.49
C THR A 23 -0.08 -15.06 3.13
N PHE A 24 -0.58 -14.38 2.10
CA PHE A 24 -0.87 -15.03 0.80
C PHE A 24 0.38 -15.64 0.16
N TRP A 25 1.54 -14.98 0.28
CA TRP A 25 2.82 -15.54 -0.19
C TRP A 25 3.10 -16.91 0.44
N ARG A 26 2.80 -17.10 1.73
CA ARG A 26 3.11 -18.32 2.45
C ARG A 26 2.00 -19.37 2.36
N TRP A 27 0.75 -18.96 2.51
CA TRP A 27 -0.40 -19.88 2.59
C TRP A 27 -0.87 -20.34 1.21
N PHE A 28 -0.86 -19.44 0.22
CA PHE A 28 -1.36 -19.75 -1.13
C PHE A 28 -0.25 -19.95 -2.17
N ARG A 29 1.03 -19.89 -1.75
CA ARG A 29 2.20 -19.95 -2.65
C ARG A 29 1.97 -19.04 -3.86
N TRP A 30 1.67 -17.79 -3.53
CA TRP A 30 0.97 -16.92 -4.47
C TRP A 30 1.77 -16.59 -5.74
N PRO A 31 3.09 -16.36 -5.69
CA PRO A 31 3.88 -16.24 -6.91
C PRO A 31 3.68 -17.43 -7.83
N GLU A 32 3.79 -18.66 -7.31
CA GLU A 32 3.67 -19.91 -8.07
C GLU A 32 2.27 -20.11 -8.64
N SER A 33 1.23 -19.84 -7.85
CA SER A 33 -0.15 -20.00 -8.31
C SER A 33 -0.55 -18.99 -9.39
N LEU A 34 0.12 -17.83 -9.45
CA LEU A 34 -0.09 -16.81 -10.48
C LEU A 34 0.74 -17.02 -11.75
N GLU A 35 1.71 -17.94 -11.79
CA GLU A 35 2.60 -18.11 -12.96
C GLU A 35 1.83 -18.34 -14.27
N LYS A 36 0.73 -19.10 -14.21
CA LYS A 36 -0.12 -19.41 -15.36
C LYS A 36 -0.79 -18.18 -15.99
N SER A 37 -0.90 -17.07 -15.24
CA SER A 37 -1.44 -15.80 -15.72
C SER A 37 -0.42 -14.96 -16.52
N GLY A 38 0.86 -15.38 -16.52
CA GLY A 38 1.96 -14.65 -17.14
C GLY A 38 2.63 -13.67 -16.17
N ARG A 39 3.93 -13.42 -16.41
CA ARG A 39 4.79 -12.62 -15.51
C ARG A 39 4.28 -11.20 -15.25
N LEU A 40 3.66 -10.58 -16.26
CA LEU A 40 3.08 -9.24 -16.12
C LEU A 40 1.90 -9.24 -15.14
N ASN A 41 0.93 -10.14 -15.34
CA ASN A 41 -0.25 -10.25 -14.48
C ASN A 41 0.14 -10.68 -13.07
N GLN A 42 1.08 -11.62 -12.95
CA GLN A 42 1.67 -12.03 -11.68
C GLN A 42 2.25 -10.82 -10.91
N GLY A 43 3.01 -9.94 -11.58
CA GLY A 43 3.53 -8.72 -10.98
C GLY A 43 2.45 -7.70 -10.60
N ILE A 44 1.44 -7.52 -11.46
CA ILE A 44 0.30 -6.63 -11.21
C ILE A 44 -0.50 -7.09 -9.99
N THR A 45 -0.89 -8.37 -9.93
CA THR A 45 -1.71 -8.91 -8.84
C THR A 45 -0.97 -8.91 -7.51
N GLN A 46 0.33 -9.27 -7.49
CA GLN A 46 1.12 -9.17 -6.27
C GLN A 46 1.31 -7.71 -5.81
N THR A 47 1.49 -6.79 -6.76
CA THR A 47 1.54 -5.35 -6.43
C THR A 47 0.23 -4.88 -5.83
N LEU A 48 -0.90 -5.26 -6.43
CA LEU A 48 -2.23 -4.93 -5.92
C LEU A 48 -2.38 -5.40 -4.47
N ASN A 49 -1.88 -6.59 -4.15
CA ASN A 49 -1.88 -7.10 -2.78
C ASN A 49 -1.07 -6.26 -1.79
N VAL A 50 0.16 -5.91 -2.18
CA VAL A 50 1.03 -5.05 -1.36
C VAL A 50 0.33 -3.71 -1.11
N MET A 51 -0.20 -3.10 -2.16
CA MET A 51 -0.86 -1.80 -2.06
C MET A 51 -2.17 -1.87 -1.27
N LEU A 52 -2.95 -2.95 -1.40
CA LEU A 52 -4.17 -3.15 -0.62
C LEU A 52 -3.86 -3.34 0.87
N SER A 53 -2.80 -4.09 1.19
CA SER A 53 -2.31 -4.24 2.57
C SER A 53 -1.90 -2.89 3.16
N TYR A 54 -1.20 -2.07 2.38
CA TYR A 54 -0.84 -0.70 2.78
C TYR A 54 -2.07 0.16 3.08
N VAL A 55 -3.10 0.10 2.22
CA VAL A 55 -4.35 0.86 2.42
C VAL A 55 -5.06 0.44 3.70
N PHE A 56 -5.14 -0.86 4.00
CA PHE A 56 -5.72 -1.34 5.26
C PHE A 56 -4.97 -0.81 6.49
N VAL A 57 -3.63 -0.77 6.44
CA VAL A 57 -2.82 -0.21 7.53
C VAL A 57 -3.09 1.29 7.70
N VAL A 58 -3.08 2.06 6.60
CA VAL A 58 -3.37 3.50 6.65
C VAL A 58 -4.78 3.77 7.18
N TYR A 59 -5.76 2.97 6.75
CA TYR A 59 -7.14 3.11 7.20
C TYR A 59 -7.27 2.83 8.70
N ALA A 60 -6.67 1.74 9.19
CA ALA A 60 -6.63 1.43 10.62
C ALA A 60 -5.96 2.55 11.45
N VAL A 61 -4.81 3.06 10.99
CA VAL A 61 -4.12 4.19 11.64
C VAL A 61 -5.00 5.44 11.64
N SER A 62 -5.73 5.70 10.56
CA SER A 62 -6.61 6.87 10.44
C SER A 62 -7.79 6.80 11.43
N LEU A 63 -8.37 5.61 11.63
CA LEU A 63 -9.46 5.40 12.58
C LEU A 63 -9.06 5.66 14.03
N VAL A 64 -7.83 5.32 14.43
CA VAL A 64 -7.32 5.57 15.79
C VAL A 64 -6.78 6.98 15.98
N SER A 65 -6.37 7.65 14.90
CA SER A 65 -5.75 8.98 14.92
C SER A 65 -6.77 10.13 14.85
N ALA A 66 -8.02 9.90 15.28
CA ALA A 66 -9.22 10.72 15.06
C ALA A 66 -9.18 12.21 15.54
N ALA A 67 -8.02 12.73 15.93
CA ALA A 67 -7.79 14.10 16.39
C ALA A 67 -6.89 14.95 15.46
N VAL A 68 -6.46 14.44 14.29
CA VAL A 68 -5.49 15.16 13.42
C VAL A 68 -6.17 15.80 12.21
N GLN A 69 -5.77 17.05 11.89
CA GLN A 69 -6.08 17.72 10.63
C GLN A 69 -5.84 16.79 9.44
N ILE A 70 -6.89 16.47 8.65
CA ILE A 70 -6.87 15.41 7.63
C ILE A 70 -5.77 15.59 6.57
N GLN A 71 -5.40 16.84 6.27
CA GLN A 71 -4.49 17.16 5.16
C GLN A 71 -3.10 16.54 5.33
N ARG A 72 -2.46 16.67 6.50
CA ARG A 72 -1.06 16.24 6.71
C ARG A 72 -0.93 14.70 6.77
N PRO A 73 -1.77 13.95 7.51
CA PRO A 73 -1.77 12.49 7.47
C PRO A 73 -2.10 11.94 6.08
N LEU A 74 -3.02 12.57 5.35
CA LEU A 74 -3.34 12.16 3.98
C LEU A 74 -2.17 12.40 3.02
N ALA A 75 -1.45 13.52 3.16
CA ALA A 75 -0.23 13.80 2.42
C ALA A 75 0.85 12.74 2.70
N LEU A 76 1.07 12.37 3.97
CA LEU A 76 1.99 11.28 4.34
C LEU A 76 1.54 9.92 3.77
N ALA A 77 0.26 9.60 3.86
CA ALA A 77 -0.28 8.36 3.33
C ALA A 77 -0.12 8.28 1.80
N GLY A 78 -0.38 9.37 1.08
CA GLY A 78 -0.16 9.44 -0.36
C GLY A 78 1.32 9.32 -0.72
N SER A 79 2.20 10.00 0.02
CA SER A 79 3.64 9.90 -0.21
C SER A 79 4.16 8.48 0.02
N GLY A 80 3.75 7.84 1.12
CA GLY A 80 4.11 6.46 1.43
C GLY A 80 3.56 5.46 0.41
N PHE A 81 2.32 5.65 -0.07
CA PHE A 81 1.71 4.83 -1.12
C PHE A 81 2.58 4.85 -2.39
N TRP A 82 2.93 6.04 -2.87
CA TRP A 82 3.71 6.19 -4.09
C TRP A 82 5.16 5.71 -3.92
N LEU A 83 5.77 5.94 -2.76
CA LEU A 83 7.11 5.44 -2.46
C LEU A 83 7.15 3.90 -2.42
N LEU A 84 6.18 3.28 -1.75
CA LEU A 84 6.04 1.83 -1.75
C LEU A 84 5.85 1.30 -3.17
N ARG A 85 5.01 1.97 -3.98
CA ARG A 85 4.80 1.60 -5.38
C ARG A 85 6.08 1.68 -6.21
N ALA A 86 6.91 2.70 -5.95
CA ALA A 86 8.22 2.86 -6.59
C ALA A 86 9.19 1.74 -6.20
N VAL A 87 9.21 1.32 -4.93
CA VAL A 87 10.06 0.21 -4.45
C VAL A 87 9.60 -1.14 -4.96
N VAL A 88 8.28 -1.39 -5.00
CA VAL A 88 7.71 -2.66 -5.45
C VAL A 88 7.94 -2.89 -6.94
N GLN A 89 7.99 -1.83 -7.75
CA GLN A 89 8.14 -1.89 -9.19
C GLN A 89 9.37 -2.71 -9.65
N PRO A 90 10.62 -2.41 -9.23
CA PRO A 90 11.80 -3.21 -9.61
C PRO A 90 11.89 -4.57 -8.94
N VAL A 91 11.09 -4.83 -7.89
CA VAL A 91 11.05 -6.11 -7.16
C VAL A 91 10.15 -7.11 -7.88
N LEU A 92 8.97 -6.68 -8.35
CA LEU A 92 7.95 -7.57 -8.92
C LEU A 92 7.87 -7.53 -10.45
N PHE A 93 8.45 -6.54 -11.11
CA PHE A 93 8.42 -6.41 -12.57
C PHE A 93 9.81 -6.54 -13.20
N ALA A 94 9.82 -6.87 -14.49
CA ALA A 94 11.05 -6.89 -15.27
C ALA A 94 11.72 -5.51 -15.29
N ARG A 95 13.05 -5.48 -15.24
CA ARG A 95 13.87 -4.25 -15.23
C ARG A 95 14.03 -3.64 -16.63
N THR A 96 12.91 -3.42 -17.32
CA THR A 96 12.86 -2.77 -18.63
C THR A 96 12.93 -1.25 -18.50
N ARG A 97 13.23 -0.55 -19.61
CA ARG A 97 13.19 0.93 -19.64
C ARG A 97 11.83 1.49 -19.18
N LEU A 98 10.73 0.87 -19.62
CA LEU A 98 9.39 1.25 -19.21
C LEU A 98 9.18 1.10 -17.70
N SER A 99 9.69 0.04 -17.09
CA SER A 99 9.59 -0.18 -15.65
C SER A 99 10.30 0.92 -14.86
N TRP A 100 11.48 1.36 -15.30
CA TRP A 100 12.21 2.48 -14.69
C TRP A 100 11.52 3.83 -14.90
N ILE A 101 10.90 4.06 -16.05
CA ILE A 101 10.05 5.24 -16.27
C ILE A 101 8.91 5.26 -15.25
N MET A 102 8.25 4.13 -15.02
CA MET A 102 7.20 4.03 -13.99
C MET A 102 7.74 4.29 -12.58
N VAL A 103 8.92 3.78 -12.23
CA VAL A 103 9.58 4.11 -10.95
C VAL A 103 9.75 5.63 -10.79
N ALA A 104 10.24 6.32 -11.83
CA ALA A 104 10.40 7.77 -11.80
C ALA A 104 9.06 8.51 -11.63
N VAL A 105 8.01 8.05 -12.31
CA VAL A 105 6.65 8.61 -12.17
C VAL A 105 6.12 8.41 -10.74
N PHE A 106 6.33 7.24 -10.14
CA PHE A 106 5.92 6.98 -8.76
C PHE A 106 6.74 7.79 -7.75
N ALA A 107 8.05 7.93 -7.96
CA ALA A 107 8.90 8.78 -7.13
C ALA A 107 8.48 10.25 -7.19
N LEU A 108 8.10 10.74 -8.38
CA LEU A 108 7.51 12.08 -8.53
C LEU A 108 6.20 12.20 -7.74
N GLY A 109 5.29 11.22 -7.85
CA GLY A 109 4.07 11.18 -7.05
C GLY A 109 4.34 11.23 -5.55
N ALA A 110 5.33 10.48 -5.07
CA ALA A 110 5.75 10.51 -3.67
C ALA A 110 6.24 11.90 -3.24
N GLY A 111 7.02 12.57 -4.09
CA GLY A 111 7.52 13.93 -3.87
C GLY A 111 6.42 14.99 -3.87
N LEU A 112 5.45 14.90 -4.78
CA LEU A 112 4.30 15.82 -4.83
C LEU A 112 3.47 15.76 -3.55
N HIS A 113 3.19 14.54 -3.06
CA HIS A 113 2.49 14.37 -1.78
C HIS A 113 3.33 14.79 -0.58
N ALA A 114 4.65 14.55 -0.60
CA ALA A 114 5.54 15.02 0.46
C ALA A 114 5.60 16.56 0.53
N ALA A 115 5.58 17.25 -0.62
CA ALA A 115 5.56 18.71 -0.65
C ALA A 115 4.30 19.27 0.05
N LEU A 116 3.14 18.64 -0.14
CA LEU A 116 1.89 19.02 0.54
C LEU A 116 1.93 18.83 2.06
N TYR A 117 2.90 18.10 2.61
CA TYR A 117 3.05 17.98 4.06
C TYR A 117 3.74 19.20 4.69
N TRP A 118 4.54 19.92 3.90
CA TRP A 118 5.35 21.08 4.34
C TRP A 118 4.60 22.42 4.23
N PHE A 119 3.50 22.48 3.48
CA PHE A 119 2.60 23.63 3.37
C PHE A 119 1.34 23.42 4.21
#